data_AF-A0A4S0JHM9-F1
#
_entry.id   AF-A0A4S0JHM9-F1
#
_cell.length_a   1.000
_cell.length_b   1.000
_cell.length_c   1.000
_cell.angle_alpha   90.00
_cell.angle_beta   90.00
_cell.angle_gamma   90.00
#
_symmetry.space_group_name_H-M   'P 1'
#
loop_
_entity.id
_entity.type
_entity.pdbx_description
1 polymer ?
#
loop_
_entity_poly.entity_id
_entity_poly.type
_entity_poly.pdbx_seq_one_letter_code
_entity_poly.pdbx_strand_id
1 'polypeptide(L)'
;MRLYGDDAEMYRLFEAELFVAVVGDVMDTLGLQHQFLPPVFKPVDDKTRLLGRAMPVLETDIFLSNGPTHNPLMTEPFGLMFEALDDLKPG
;
A
#
# COMPACT_ATOMS: atom_id res chain seq x y z
N MET A 1 -21.08 13.37 11.76
CA MET A 1 -21.96 12.59 10.85
C MET A 1 -21.07 11.72 9.99
N ARG A 2 -21.36 10.43 9.83
CA ARG A 2 -20.58 9.53 8.97
C ARG A 2 -21.14 9.63 7.55
N LEU A 3 -20.27 9.90 6.57
CA LEU A 3 -20.68 10.13 5.17
C LEU A 3 -20.92 8.84 4.35
N TYR A 4 -20.51 7.69 4.88
CA TYR A 4 -20.60 6.37 4.24
C TYR A 4 -20.74 5.25 5.29
N GLY A 5 -21.42 4.16 4.93
CA GLY A 5 -21.69 3.00 5.78
C GLY A 5 -20.62 1.91 5.72
N ASP A 6 -19.98 1.73 4.57
CA ASP A 6 -18.94 0.73 4.33
C ASP A 6 -17.82 1.24 3.41
N ASP A 7 -16.79 0.43 3.21
CA ASP A 7 -15.62 0.78 2.39
C ASP A 7 -15.98 0.91 0.91
N ALA A 8 -16.91 0.09 0.41
CA ALA A 8 -17.32 0.17 -1.00
C ALA A 8 -18.04 1.48 -1.30
N GLU A 9 -18.87 1.97 -0.37
CA GLU A 9 -19.50 3.27 -0.45
C GLU A 9 -18.48 4.41 -0.30
N MET A 10 -17.53 4.28 0.63
CA MET A 10 -16.42 5.22 0.75
C MET A 10 -15.62 5.34 -0.55
N TYR A 11 -15.30 4.21 -1.19
CA TYR A 11 -14.51 4.18 -2.42
C TYR A 11 -15.23 4.86 -3.57
N ARG A 12 -16.53 4.57 -3.76
CA ARG A 12 -17.35 5.25 -4.78
C ARG A 12 -17.39 6.76 -4.56
N LEU A 13 -17.54 7.19 -3.31
CA LEU A 13 -17.58 8.62 -2.98
C LEU A 13 -16.23 9.29 -3.27
N PHE A 14 -15.12 8.66 -2.90
CA PHE A 14 -13.78 9.19 -3.14
C PHE A 14 -13.40 9.19 -4.63
N GLU A 15 -13.92 8.23 -5.39
CA GLU A 15 -13.75 8.18 -6.83
C GLU A 15 -14.46 9.33 -7.53
N ALA A 16 -15.70 9.63 -7.10
CA ALA A 16 -16.52 10.69 -7.67
C ALA A 16 -16.11 12.11 -7.23
N GLU A 17 -15.74 12.29 -5.96
CA GLU A 17 -15.68 13.63 -5.34
C GLU A 17 -14.26 14.11 -5.02
N LEU A 18 -13.26 13.23 -4.98
CA LEU A 18 -11.90 13.58 -4.53
C LEU A 18 -10.86 13.49 -5.64
N PHE A 19 -10.05 14.54 -5.72
CA PHE A 19 -8.79 14.57 -6.48
C PHE A 19 -7.61 14.48 -5.51
N VAL A 20 -6.59 13.69 -5.86
CA VAL A 20 -5.44 13.43 -4.97
C VAL A 20 -4.71 14.73 -4.57
N ALA A 21 -4.64 15.71 -5.45
CA ALA A 21 -4.05 17.03 -5.14
C ALA A 21 -4.76 17.73 -3.98
N VAL A 22 -6.09 17.74 -3.98
CA VAL A 22 -6.91 18.38 -2.93
C VAL A 22 -6.73 17.66 -1.58
N VAL A 23 -6.58 16.33 -1.61
CA VAL A 23 -6.28 15.56 -0.40
C VAL A 23 -4.95 16.02 0.21
N GLY A 24 -3.93 16.23 -0.63
CA GLY A 24 -2.64 16.78 -0.21
C GLY A 24 -2.75 18.18 0.39
N ASP A 25 -3.46 19.09 -0.28
CA ASP A 25 -3.66 20.46 0.20
C ASP A 25 -4.29 20.47 1.61
N VAL A 26 -5.31 19.63 1.84
CA VAL A 26 -5.94 19.49 3.16
C VAL A 26 -4.95 18.94 4.18
N MET A 27 -4.17 17.90 3.83
CA MET A 27 -3.14 17.35 4.72
C MET A 27 -2.09 18.40 5.11
N ASP A 28 -1.69 19.27 4.19
CA ASP A 28 -0.77 20.37 4.47
C ASP A 28 -1.34 21.37 5.48
N THR A 29 -2.63 21.71 5.39
CA THR A 29 -3.30 22.55 6.41
C THR A 29 -3.32 21.92 7.80
N LEU A 30 -3.28 20.59 7.87
CA LEU A 30 -3.19 19.82 9.11
C LEU A 30 -1.75 19.64 9.60
N GLY A 31 -0.75 20.15 8.88
CA GLY A 31 0.67 20.01 9.20
C GLY A 31 1.29 18.68 8.77
N LEU A 32 0.61 17.89 7.93
CA LEU A 32 1.07 16.58 7.45
C LEU A 32 1.80 16.71 6.09
N GLN A 33 3.08 17.07 6.14
CA GLN A 33 3.83 17.51 4.94
C GLN A 33 4.51 16.38 4.13
N HIS A 34 4.46 15.13 4.60
CA HIS A 34 5.18 13.98 3.99
C HIS A 34 4.25 12.84 3.58
N GLN A 35 3.06 13.15 3.05
CA GLN A 35 2.04 12.14 2.69
C GLN A 35 2.15 11.68 1.22
N PHE A 36 2.84 12.43 0.37
CA PHE A 36 3.10 12.04 -1.01
C PHE A 36 4.32 11.12 -1.13
N LEU A 37 4.20 10.13 -2.01
CA LEU A 37 5.35 9.32 -2.41
C LEU A 37 6.39 10.16 -3.17
N PRO A 38 7.69 9.82 -3.05
CA PRO A 38 8.73 10.47 -3.82
C PRO A 38 8.45 10.46 -5.34
N PRO A 39 8.84 11.51 -6.09
CA PRO A 39 8.50 11.69 -7.51
C PRO A 39 9.17 10.67 -8.45
N VAL A 40 10.07 9.83 -7.94
CA VAL A 40 10.64 8.70 -8.69
C VAL A 40 9.58 7.63 -8.98
N PHE A 41 8.53 7.54 -8.15
CA PHE A 41 7.40 6.65 -8.39
C PHE A 41 6.42 7.32 -9.35
N LYS A 42 6.24 6.72 -10.52
CA LYS A 42 5.30 7.16 -11.55
C LYS A 42 4.32 6.04 -11.84
N PRO A 43 3.06 6.35 -12.20
CA PRO A 43 2.13 5.34 -12.65
C PRO A 43 2.68 4.63 -13.90
N VAL A 44 2.42 3.33 -14.02
CA VAL A 44 2.75 2.57 -15.23
C VAL A 44 1.82 2.97 -16.39
N ASP A 45 0.57 3.33 -16.07
CA ASP A 45 -0.41 3.90 -16.99
C ASP A 45 -1.01 5.18 -16.37
N ASP A 46 -0.80 6.31 -17.03
CA ASP A 46 -1.24 7.65 -16.60
C ASP A 46 -2.77 7.78 -16.46
N LYS A 47 -3.54 6.85 -17.04
CA LYS A 47 -5.01 6.84 -16.94
C LYS A 47 -5.52 6.08 -15.71
N THR A 48 -4.64 5.35 -15.04
CA THR A 48 -5.03 4.51 -13.90
C THR A 48 -5.03 5.32 -12.61
N ARG A 49 -6.13 5.25 -11.87
CA ARG A 49 -6.24 5.74 -10.49
C ARG A 49 -6.66 4.57 -9.59
N LEU A 50 -6.07 4.51 -8.41
CA LEU A 50 -6.34 3.46 -7.43
C LEU A 50 -6.69 4.10 -6.08
N LEU A 51 -7.56 3.43 -5.34
CA LEU A 51 -7.93 3.73 -3.98
C LEU A 51 -8.19 2.41 -3.25
N GLY A 52 -7.63 2.28 -2.05
CA GLY A 52 -7.76 1.06 -1.25
C GLY A 52 -7.12 1.23 0.12
N ARG A 53 -7.09 0.14 0.89
CA ARG A 53 -6.38 0.08 2.16
C ARG A 53 -4.95 -0.41 1.95
N ALA A 54 -4.00 0.27 2.58
CA ALA A 54 -2.61 -0.16 2.53
C ALA A 54 -2.44 -1.52 3.22
N MET A 55 -1.82 -2.46 2.51
CA MET A 55 -1.33 -3.74 3.02
C MET A 55 0.20 -3.75 2.87
N PRO A 56 0.94 -3.17 3.84
CA PRO A 56 2.37 -2.96 3.70
C PRO A 56 3.15 -4.26 3.88
N VAL A 57 4.14 -4.48 3.02
CA VAL A 57 5.11 -5.59 3.11
C VAL A 57 6.51 -5.00 3.29
N LEU A 58 7.30 -5.59 4.18
CA LEU A 58 8.71 -5.27 4.33
C LEU A 58 9.53 -6.41 3.74
N GLU A 59 10.28 -6.10 2.68
CA GLU A 59 11.16 -7.05 1.99
C GLU A 59 12.62 -6.64 2.17
N THR A 60 13.49 -7.65 2.18
CA THR A 60 14.93 -7.48 2.08
C THR A 60 15.50 -8.62 1.25
N ASP A 61 16.61 -8.36 0.58
CA ASP A 61 17.38 -9.40 -0.09
C ASP A 61 17.80 -10.47 0.93
N ILE A 62 17.56 -11.74 0.60
CA ILE A 62 18.00 -12.89 1.38
C ILE A 62 18.91 -13.79 0.54
N PHE A 63 19.91 -14.38 1.19
CA PHE A 63 20.74 -15.42 0.60
C PHE A 63 20.32 -16.76 1.19
N LEU A 64 19.88 -17.69 0.34
CA LEU A 64 19.45 -19.00 0.80
C LEU A 64 20.61 -19.73 1.50
N SER A 65 20.35 -20.25 2.71
CA SER A 65 21.31 -21.05 3.45
C SER A 65 20.91 -22.52 3.37
N ASN A 66 21.81 -23.36 2.89
CA ASN A 66 21.64 -24.83 2.90
C ASN A 66 22.13 -25.46 4.22
N GLY A 67 22.50 -24.65 5.21
CA GLY A 67 23.05 -25.09 6.50
C GLY A 67 22.40 -24.36 7.69
N PRO A 68 22.86 -24.65 8.93
CA PRO A 68 22.31 -24.07 10.15
C PRO A 68 22.31 -22.53 10.07
N THR A 69 21.14 -21.93 10.29
CA THR A 69 20.92 -20.48 10.22
C THR A 69 20.24 -19.99 11.51
N HIS A 70 20.55 -18.75 11.91
CA HIS A 70 19.85 -18.08 13.00
C HIS A 70 18.49 -17.49 12.57
N ASN A 71 18.22 -17.44 11.27
CA ASN A 71 16.94 -17.04 10.71
C ASN A 71 16.34 -18.20 9.89
N PRO A 72 15.32 -18.90 10.40
CA PRO A 72 14.66 -20.01 9.70
C PRO A 72 14.13 -19.63 8.31
N LEU A 73 13.75 -18.37 8.08
CA LEU A 73 13.26 -17.93 6.77
C LEU A 73 14.32 -18.00 5.67
N MET A 74 15.62 -18.11 6.03
CA MET A 74 16.69 -18.27 5.04
C MET A 74 16.77 -19.68 4.44
N THR A 75 16.04 -20.65 5.00
CA THR A 75 15.89 -21.99 4.39
C THR A 75 14.63 -22.10 3.53
N GLU A 76 13.72 -21.12 3.63
CA GLU A 76 12.45 -21.11 2.89
C GLU A 76 12.60 -20.34 1.57
N PRO A 77 12.42 -21.00 0.41
CA PRO A 77 12.38 -20.31 -0.87
C PRO A 77 11.27 -19.24 -0.86
N PHE A 78 11.59 -18.04 -1.33
CA PHE A 78 10.68 -16.89 -1.36
C PHE A 78 10.23 -16.36 0.01
N GLY A 79 10.77 -16.90 1.12
CA GLY A 79 10.45 -16.45 2.47
C GLY A 79 8.94 -16.36 2.71
N LEU A 80 8.48 -15.18 3.14
CA LEU A 80 7.07 -14.90 3.44
C LEU A 80 6.28 -14.29 2.27
N MET A 81 6.88 -14.21 1.07
CA MET A 81 6.27 -13.49 -0.05
C MET A 81 4.90 -14.06 -0.44
N PHE A 82 4.76 -15.39 -0.51
CA PHE A 82 3.48 -16.00 -0.85
C PHE A 82 2.44 -15.86 0.25
N GLU A 83 2.85 -15.91 1.52
CA GLU A 83 1.96 -15.64 2.65
C GLU A 83 1.41 -14.22 2.58
N ALA A 84 2.26 -13.24 2.27
CA ALA A 84 1.83 -11.84 2.09
C ALA A 84 0.86 -11.68 0.90
N LEU A 85 1.05 -12.41 -0.19
CA LEU A 85 0.12 -12.38 -1.32
C LEU A 85 -1.23 -13.02 -0.98
N ASP A 86 -1.23 -14.13 -0.24
CA ASP A 86 -2.44 -14.83 0.19
C ASP A 86 -3.25 -14.00 1.22
N ASP A 87 -2.57 -13.14 1.99
CA ASP A 87 -3.19 -12.24 2.96
C ASP A 87 -3.89 -11.01 2.34
N LEU A 88 -3.78 -10.81 1.02
CA LEU A 88 -4.45 -9.72 0.31
C LEU A 88 -5.98 -9.82 0.47
N LYS A 89 -6.60 -8.67 0.72
CA LYS A 89 -8.05 -8.53 0.87
C LYS A 89 -8.61 -7.61 -0.20
N PRO A 90 -9.87 -7.80 -0.61
CA PRO A 90 -10.54 -6.84 -1.48
C PRO A 90 -10.59 -5.46 -0.81
N GLY A 91 -10.24 -4.41 -1.57
CA GLY A 91 -10.32 -3.02 -1.14
C GLY A 91 -8.99 -2.30 -1.22
#